data_AF-A0A969RW36-F1
#
_entry.id   AF-A0A969RW36-F1
#
_cell.length_a   1.000
_cell.length_b   1.000
_cell.length_c   1.000
_cell.angle_alpha   90.00
_cell.angle_beta   90.00
_cell.angle_gamma   90.00
#
_symmetry.space_group_name_H-M   'P 1'
#
loop_
_entity.id
_entity.type
_entity.pdbx_description
1 polymer ?
#
loop_
_entity_poly.entity_id
_entity_poly.type
_entity_poly.pdbx_seq_one_letter_code
_entity_poly.pdbx_strand_id
1 'polypeptide(L)'
;DLAKFPFYYSFQQKDLFFLVWDASSANIPAEQVAWAEQSLSSSAARAAKLRIGIGHLPLYGITVGRDDPGEYLAQADALRSLLERHQVHTYISGHDHAYYPGHQGQLELLHCGILGAGVRPLLNGDLRPRKTLTIVDVNLSAAATTYTTYDAATMELINQQELPKLIAAPNGKVLRRDLAWEDLTPAEQAVEYAPRS
;
A
#
# COMPACT_ATOMS: atom_id res chain seq x y z
N ASP A 1 -8.75 -5.59 19.44
CA ASP A 1 -8.24 -4.78 20.56
C ASP A 1 -8.50 -3.31 20.26
N LEU A 2 -9.31 -2.62 21.09
CA LEU A 2 -9.65 -1.20 20.93
C LEU A 2 -8.86 -0.28 21.89
N ALA A 3 -7.87 -0.81 22.62
CA ALA A 3 -7.23 -0.11 23.73
C ALA A 3 -6.59 1.23 23.37
N LYS A 4 -6.29 1.47 22.09
CA LYS A 4 -5.58 2.65 21.60
C LYS A 4 -6.29 3.33 20.41
N PHE A 5 -7.59 3.04 20.23
CA PHE A 5 -8.45 3.77 19.30
C PHE A 5 -8.47 5.28 19.66
N PRO A 6 -8.43 6.20 18.67
CA PRO A 6 -8.51 5.96 17.23
C PRO A 6 -7.16 5.76 16.52
N PHE A 7 -6.04 5.72 17.24
CA PHE A 7 -4.70 5.77 16.62
C PHE A 7 -4.22 4.41 16.11
N TYR A 8 -4.22 3.40 16.96
CA TYR A 8 -3.82 2.05 16.57
C TYR A 8 -4.68 1.01 17.29
N TYR A 9 -5.19 0.04 16.54
CA TYR A 9 -6.16 -0.93 17.05
C TYR A 9 -6.28 -2.09 16.05
N SER A 10 -6.86 -3.19 16.51
CA SER A 10 -7.13 -4.34 15.66
C SER A 10 -8.55 -4.83 15.83
N PHE A 11 -9.12 -5.37 14.78
CA PHE A 11 -10.46 -5.95 14.83
C PHE A 11 -10.61 -7.06 13.78
N GLN A 12 -11.66 -7.85 13.96
CA GLN A 12 -12.06 -8.86 12.99
C GLN A 12 -13.39 -8.48 12.39
N GLN A 13 -13.55 -8.76 11.11
CA GLN A 13 -14.83 -8.68 10.41
C GLN A 13 -14.94 -9.89 9.50
N LYS A 14 -15.90 -10.78 9.78
CA LYS A 14 -15.94 -12.13 9.19
C LYS A 14 -14.58 -12.83 9.43
N ASP A 15 -14.01 -13.48 8.42
CA ASP A 15 -12.71 -14.17 8.50
C ASP A 15 -11.51 -13.27 8.13
N LEU A 16 -11.66 -11.95 8.27
CA LEU A 16 -10.61 -10.96 8.04
C LEU A 16 -10.09 -10.42 9.37
N PHE A 17 -8.78 -10.26 9.48
CA PHE A 17 -8.14 -9.53 10.56
C PHE A 17 -7.60 -8.21 10.04
N PHE A 18 -7.95 -7.11 10.71
CA PHE A 18 -7.47 -5.78 10.40
C PHE A 18 -6.52 -5.31 11.49
N LEU A 19 -5.34 -4.85 11.08
CA LEU A 19 -4.41 -4.10 11.89
C LEU A 19 -4.41 -2.65 11.39
N VAL A 20 -4.80 -1.72 12.26
CA VAL A 20 -4.69 -0.28 12.00
C VAL A 20 -3.60 0.27 12.90
N TRP A 21 -2.65 0.99 12.33
CA TRP A 21 -1.58 1.67 13.08
C TRP A 21 -1.50 3.16 12.76
N ASP A 22 -0.88 3.93 13.64
CA ASP A 22 -0.70 5.36 13.44
C ASP A 22 0.57 5.62 12.63
N ALA A 23 0.40 5.57 11.31
CA ALA A 23 1.41 5.96 10.34
C ALA A 23 1.19 7.40 9.88
N SER A 24 0.84 8.34 10.75
CA SER A 24 0.71 9.78 10.41
C SER A 24 2.06 10.52 10.35
N SER A 25 3.13 9.87 10.82
CA SER A 25 4.52 10.32 10.74
C SER A 25 5.38 9.22 10.12
N ALA A 26 6.50 9.59 9.50
CA ALA A 26 7.43 8.64 8.89
C ALA A 26 8.04 7.64 9.89
N ASN A 27 8.05 7.97 11.18
CA ASN A 27 8.55 7.10 12.23
C ASN A 27 7.39 6.54 13.05
N ILE A 28 7.23 5.21 13.00
CA ILE A 28 6.31 4.49 13.89
C ILE A 28 7.05 4.22 15.21
N PRO A 29 6.52 4.64 16.37
CA PRO A 29 7.15 4.38 17.67
C PRO A 29 7.37 2.89 17.92
N ALA A 30 8.48 2.54 18.57
CA ALA A 30 8.86 1.15 18.80
C ALA A 30 7.80 0.36 19.60
N GLU A 31 7.13 1.02 20.55
CA GLU A 31 6.03 0.40 21.30
C GLU A 31 4.82 0.06 20.42
N GLN A 32 4.55 0.85 19.37
CA GLN A 32 3.47 0.56 18.43
C GLN A 32 3.86 -0.58 17.48
N VAL A 33 5.12 -0.64 17.04
CA VAL A 33 5.63 -1.77 16.25
C VAL A 33 5.54 -3.07 17.04
N ALA A 34 5.95 -3.06 18.32
CA ALA A 34 5.86 -4.23 19.20
C ALA A 34 4.41 -4.66 19.43
N TRP A 35 3.49 -3.70 19.62
CA TRP A 35 2.06 -3.99 19.73
C TRP A 35 1.49 -4.58 18.43
N ALA A 36 1.92 -4.10 17.26
CA ALA A 36 1.49 -4.62 15.97
C ALA A 36 1.92 -6.08 15.78
N GLU A 37 3.17 -6.40 16.12
CA GLU A 37 3.70 -7.78 16.11
C GLU A 37 2.91 -8.69 17.06
N GLN A 38 2.62 -8.22 18.28
CA GLN A 38 1.80 -8.97 19.23
C GLN A 38 0.37 -9.20 18.71
N SER A 39 -0.25 -8.18 18.13
CA SER A 39 -1.60 -8.25 17.55
C SER A 39 -1.66 -9.25 16.40
N LEU A 40 -0.68 -9.21 15.50
CA LEU A 40 -0.56 -10.14 14.37
C LEU A 40 -0.19 -11.57 14.79
N SER A 41 0.43 -11.74 15.95
CA SER A 41 0.72 -13.06 16.55
C SER A 41 -0.46 -13.70 17.27
N SER A 42 -1.54 -12.95 17.49
CA SER A 42 -2.72 -13.42 18.21
C SER A 42 -3.40 -14.61 17.52
N SER A 43 -4.08 -15.45 18.31
CA SER A 43 -4.88 -16.56 17.77
C SER A 43 -5.91 -16.09 16.76
N ALA A 44 -6.53 -14.93 17.00
CA ALA A 44 -7.47 -14.27 16.10
C ALA A 44 -6.84 -13.95 14.74
N ALA A 45 -5.66 -13.30 14.72
CA ALA A 45 -4.96 -12.94 13.49
C ALA A 45 -4.51 -14.18 12.70
N ARG A 46 -3.98 -15.21 13.39
CA ARG A 46 -3.52 -16.44 12.73
C ARG A 46 -4.66 -17.31 12.21
N ALA A 47 -5.85 -17.23 12.81
CA ALA A 47 -7.03 -17.97 12.36
C ALA A 47 -7.74 -17.28 11.18
N ALA A 48 -7.50 -15.99 10.96
CA ALA A 48 -8.11 -15.24 9.85
C ALA A 48 -7.61 -15.75 8.50
N LYS A 49 -8.51 -15.76 7.51
CA LYS A 49 -8.20 -16.12 6.12
C LYS A 49 -7.28 -15.09 5.47
N LEU A 50 -7.47 -13.82 5.82
CA LEU A 50 -6.66 -12.70 5.36
C LEU A 50 -6.37 -11.73 6.49
N ARG A 51 -5.20 -11.10 6.42
CA ARG A 51 -4.76 -10.04 7.32
C ARG A 51 -4.51 -8.78 6.49
N ILE A 52 -5.10 -7.67 6.88
CA ILE A 52 -4.99 -6.38 6.19
C ILE A 52 -4.36 -5.36 7.15
N GLY A 53 -3.28 -4.73 6.71
CA GLY A 53 -2.67 -3.59 7.41
C GLY A 53 -3.19 -2.28 6.84
N ILE A 54 -3.45 -1.30 7.70
CA ILE A 54 -3.93 0.03 7.30
C ILE A 54 -3.12 1.10 8.04
N GLY A 55 -2.61 2.08 7.30
CA GLY A 55 -1.94 3.26 7.83
C GLY A 55 -2.06 4.46 6.90
N HIS A 56 -1.69 5.65 7.36
CA HIS A 56 -1.77 6.85 6.52
C HIS A 56 -0.61 6.93 5.51
N LEU A 57 0.64 6.95 5.98
CA LEU A 57 1.82 6.98 5.12
C LEU A 57 2.04 5.64 4.41
N PRO A 58 2.47 5.68 3.14
CA PRO A 58 2.89 4.50 2.41
C PRO A 58 4.23 3.96 2.95
N LEU A 59 4.50 2.69 2.65
CA LEU A 59 5.85 2.15 2.84
C LEU A 59 6.83 2.80 1.85
N TYR A 60 6.42 3.03 0.61
CA TYR A 60 7.27 3.57 -0.46
C TYR A 60 6.58 4.76 -1.12
N GLY A 61 7.30 5.89 -1.30
CA GLY A 61 6.73 7.07 -1.94
C GLY A 61 6.57 6.87 -3.45
N ILE A 62 5.37 7.01 -3.99
CA ILE A 62 5.07 6.68 -5.40
C ILE A 62 4.76 7.90 -6.28
N THR A 63 4.74 9.10 -5.70
CA THR A 63 4.32 10.33 -6.42
C THR A 63 5.32 11.45 -6.32
N VAL A 64 5.29 12.33 -7.33
CA VAL A 64 6.09 13.56 -7.36
C VAL A 64 5.62 14.52 -6.26
N GLY A 65 6.56 14.95 -5.42
CA GLY A 65 6.35 15.83 -4.27
C GLY A 65 5.77 15.12 -3.05
N ARG A 66 5.85 13.79 -3.00
CA ARG A 66 5.72 12.93 -1.79
C ARG A 66 6.85 11.87 -1.75
N ASP A 67 7.93 12.17 -2.46
CA ASP A 67 9.14 11.37 -2.63
C ASP A 67 10.31 11.89 -1.76
N ASP A 68 10.00 12.75 -0.79
CA ASP A 68 10.96 13.23 0.20
C ASP A 68 10.92 12.39 1.49
N PRO A 69 12.06 12.26 2.21
CA PRO A 69 12.06 11.68 3.55
C PRO A 69 11.08 12.40 4.47
N GLY A 70 10.17 11.65 5.11
CA GLY A 70 9.06 12.23 5.89
C GLY A 70 7.69 11.95 5.27
N GLU A 71 7.63 11.73 3.95
CA GLU A 71 6.40 11.50 3.18
C GLU A 71 6.11 9.99 2.99
N TYR A 72 7.06 9.14 3.36
CA TYR A 72 6.94 7.69 3.40
C TYR A 72 7.59 7.15 4.69
N LEU A 73 7.25 5.91 5.06
CA LEU A 73 7.76 5.30 6.29
C LEU A 73 9.28 5.10 6.24
N ALA A 74 9.99 5.64 7.22
CA ALA A 74 11.46 5.68 7.25
C ALA A 74 12.10 4.29 7.35
N GLN A 75 11.38 3.32 7.93
CA GLN A 75 11.84 1.93 8.12
C GLN A 75 11.07 0.95 7.23
N ALA A 76 10.75 1.37 5.99
CA ALA A 76 9.89 0.64 5.06
C ALA A 76 10.19 -0.85 4.94
N ASP A 77 11.44 -1.25 4.71
CA ASP A 77 11.80 -2.66 4.52
C ASP A 77 11.69 -3.50 5.80
N ALA A 78 12.00 -2.93 6.96
CA ALA A 78 11.85 -3.61 8.24
C ALA A 78 10.37 -3.83 8.58
N LEU A 79 9.55 -2.80 8.32
CA LEU A 79 8.10 -2.86 8.49
C LEU A 79 7.44 -3.82 7.50
N ARG A 80 7.80 -3.76 6.21
CA ARG A 80 7.38 -4.74 5.19
C ARG A 80 7.73 -6.15 5.64
N SER A 81 8.96 -6.38 6.07
CA SER A 81 9.42 -7.70 6.54
C SER A 81 8.62 -8.20 7.75
N LEU A 82 8.24 -7.32 8.68
CA LEU A 82 7.34 -7.66 9.79
C LEU A 82 5.97 -8.10 9.27
N LEU A 83 5.35 -7.31 8.40
CA LEU A 83 4.05 -7.61 7.82
C LEU A 83 4.06 -8.94 7.04
N GLU A 84 5.11 -9.20 6.26
CA GLU A 84 5.28 -10.46 5.52
C GLU A 84 5.48 -11.67 6.42
N ARG A 85 6.31 -11.58 7.47
CA ARG A 85 6.48 -12.67 8.45
C ARG A 85 5.16 -13.06 9.11
N HIS A 86 4.28 -12.08 9.28
CA HIS A 86 2.93 -12.27 9.79
C HIS A 86 1.88 -12.44 8.69
N GLN A 87 2.30 -12.75 7.45
CA GLN A 87 1.48 -12.98 6.26
C GLN A 87 0.29 -12.01 6.13
N VAL A 88 0.56 -10.72 6.36
CA VAL A 88 -0.34 -9.64 5.98
C VAL A 88 -0.42 -9.66 4.45
N HIS A 89 -1.64 -9.75 3.93
CA HIS A 89 -1.90 -9.86 2.50
C HIS A 89 -1.71 -8.52 1.80
N THR A 90 -2.33 -7.47 2.34
CA THR A 90 -2.24 -6.11 1.77
C THR A 90 -1.98 -5.09 2.86
N TYR A 91 -1.10 -4.14 2.57
CA TYR A 91 -1.00 -2.87 3.27
C TYR A 91 -1.70 -1.78 2.46
N ILE A 92 -2.71 -1.15 3.06
CA ILE A 92 -3.50 -0.07 2.46
C ILE A 92 -3.00 1.26 3.04
N SER A 93 -2.65 2.19 2.15
CA SER A 93 -2.16 3.52 2.53
C SER A 93 -2.73 4.61 1.63
N GLY A 94 -2.61 5.86 2.09
CA GLY A 94 -2.98 7.05 1.33
C GLY A 94 -1.77 7.96 1.16
N HIS A 95 -1.93 9.25 1.49
CA HIS A 95 -0.88 10.27 1.56
C HIS A 95 -0.22 10.70 0.23
N ASP A 96 0.08 9.74 -0.66
CA ASP A 96 0.65 9.99 -1.98
C ASP A 96 -0.29 10.76 -2.93
N HIS A 97 -1.60 10.69 -2.68
CA HIS A 97 -2.61 11.31 -3.54
C HIS A 97 -2.63 10.81 -4.99
N ALA A 98 -2.18 9.58 -5.22
CA ALA A 98 -2.36 8.86 -6.48
C ALA A 98 -2.68 7.39 -6.23
N TYR A 99 -3.48 6.81 -7.12
CA TYR A 99 -3.78 5.39 -7.08
C TYR A 99 -2.66 4.57 -7.74
N TYR A 100 -2.19 3.55 -7.02
CA TYR A 100 -1.33 2.53 -7.60
C TYR A 100 -1.52 1.19 -6.86
N PRO A 101 -1.97 0.13 -7.56
CA PRO A 101 -1.97 -1.23 -7.03
C PRO A 101 -0.62 -1.88 -7.32
N GLY A 102 0.12 -2.24 -6.27
CA GLY A 102 1.44 -2.84 -6.42
C GLY A 102 1.74 -3.91 -5.40
N HIS A 103 2.98 -4.35 -5.39
CA HIS A 103 3.57 -5.19 -4.35
C HIS A 103 5.07 -4.93 -4.25
N GLN A 104 5.62 -5.27 -3.08
CA GLN A 104 7.05 -5.47 -2.91
C GLN A 104 7.25 -6.76 -2.11
N GLY A 105 8.03 -7.69 -2.65
CA GLY A 105 8.18 -9.02 -2.05
C GLY A 105 6.86 -9.79 -2.13
N GLN A 106 6.34 -10.20 -0.98
CA GLN A 106 5.08 -10.94 -0.85
C GLN A 106 3.92 -10.07 -0.33
N LEU A 107 4.20 -8.82 0.03
CA LEU A 107 3.19 -7.90 0.53
C LEU A 107 2.56 -7.11 -0.62
N GLU A 108 1.26 -7.24 -0.81
CA GLU A 108 0.53 -6.32 -1.69
C GLU A 108 0.46 -4.92 -1.06
N LEU A 109 0.52 -3.92 -1.91
CA LEU A 109 0.46 -2.51 -1.56
C LEU A 109 -0.69 -1.87 -2.33
N LEU A 110 -1.67 -1.35 -1.61
CA LEU A 110 -2.72 -0.53 -2.19
C LEU A 110 -2.48 0.92 -1.79
N HIS A 111 -1.94 1.70 -2.72
CA HIS A 111 -1.87 3.16 -2.60
C HIS A 111 -3.21 3.71 -3.07
N CYS A 112 -4.03 4.17 -2.14
CA CYS A 112 -5.31 4.78 -2.44
C CYS A 112 -5.10 6.18 -3.04
N GLY A 113 -5.81 6.48 -4.12
CA GLY A 113 -5.90 7.85 -4.62
C GLY A 113 -6.67 8.78 -3.69
N ILE A 114 -6.81 10.03 -4.11
CA ILE A 114 -7.46 11.08 -3.32
C ILE A 114 -8.81 11.48 -3.92
N LEU A 115 -9.79 11.80 -3.08
CA LEU A 115 -11.04 12.46 -3.48
C LEU A 115 -11.01 13.99 -3.25
N GLY A 116 -10.20 14.44 -2.30
CA GLY A 116 -9.93 15.85 -1.99
C GLY A 116 -9.06 16.57 -3.03
N ALA A 117 -8.28 17.56 -2.57
CA ALA A 117 -7.42 18.37 -3.43
C ALA A 117 -5.97 17.86 -3.46
N GLY A 118 -5.20 18.29 -4.47
CA GLY A 118 -3.77 18.00 -4.56
C GLY A 118 -3.44 16.62 -5.09
N VAL A 119 -4.17 16.14 -6.10
CA VAL A 119 -3.81 14.92 -6.84
C VAL A 119 -2.42 15.06 -7.47
N ARG A 120 -1.61 14.00 -7.42
CA ARG A 120 -0.21 14.05 -7.85
C ARG A 120 0.07 13.06 -8.99
N PRO A 121 1.03 13.34 -9.87
CA PRO A 121 1.50 12.37 -10.85
C PRO A 121 2.34 11.29 -10.17
N LEU A 122 2.32 10.09 -10.73
CA LEU A 122 3.22 9.01 -10.35
C LEU A 122 4.67 9.39 -10.72
N LEU A 123 5.65 8.82 -10.00
CA LEU A 123 7.08 9.04 -10.26
C LEU A 123 7.51 8.55 -11.65
N ASN A 124 6.91 7.45 -12.12
CA ASN A 124 7.17 6.89 -13.44
C ASN A 124 5.92 6.97 -14.32
N GLY A 125 6.13 7.02 -15.63
CA GLY A 125 5.08 7.22 -16.62
C GLY A 125 4.60 8.68 -16.71
N ASP A 126 3.68 8.92 -17.66
CA ASP A 126 3.21 10.26 -18.05
C ASP A 126 1.68 10.37 -17.97
N LEU A 127 1.05 9.51 -17.17
CA LEU A 127 -0.38 9.56 -16.94
C LEU A 127 -0.76 10.87 -16.24
N ARG A 128 -1.86 11.46 -16.70
CA ARG A 128 -2.43 12.64 -16.04
C ARG A 128 -2.90 12.26 -14.63
N PRO A 129 -2.60 13.09 -13.61
CA PRO A 129 -3.12 12.90 -12.26
C PRO A 129 -4.66 12.88 -12.28
N ARG A 130 -5.26 11.90 -11.59
CA ARG A 130 -6.71 11.75 -11.49
C ARG A 130 -7.14 11.28 -10.11
N LYS A 131 -8.34 11.70 -9.71
CA LYS A 131 -8.97 11.26 -8.47
C LYS A 131 -9.58 9.89 -8.69
N THR A 132 -9.52 9.03 -7.68
CA THR A 132 -9.97 7.65 -7.84
C THR A 132 -10.77 7.14 -6.67
N LEU A 133 -11.72 6.26 -6.95
CA LEU A 133 -12.42 5.45 -5.97
C LEU A 133 -12.10 3.97 -6.24
N THR A 134 -11.57 3.25 -5.25
CA THR A 134 -11.30 1.81 -5.35
C THR A 134 -12.30 1.02 -4.52
N ILE A 135 -12.95 0.05 -5.16
CA ILE A 135 -13.70 -1.01 -4.49
C ILE A 135 -12.79 -2.23 -4.36
N VAL A 136 -12.68 -2.75 -3.14
CA VAL A 136 -11.90 -3.96 -2.83
C VAL A 136 -12.86 -5.10 -2.56
N ASP A 137 -12.96 -6.02 -3.50
CA ASP A 137 -13.69 -7.27 -3.33
C ASP A 137 -12.78 -8.31 -2.68
N VAL A 138 -13.28 -9.00 -1.66
CA VAL A 138 -12.51 -9.99 -0.90
C VAL A 138 -13.11 -11.38 -1.09
N ASN A 139 -12.36 -12.28 -1.73
CA ASN A 139 -12.73 -13.68 -1.87
C ASN A 139 -12.12 -14.50 -0.73
N LEU A 140 -12.94 -14.83 0.28
CA LEU A 140 -12.50 -15.61 1.44
C LEU A 140 -12.13 -17.07 1.11
N SER A 141 -12.72 -17.66 0.06
CA SER A 141 -12.40 -19.03 -0.34
C SER A 141 -11.02 -19.13 -0.99
N ALA A 142 -10.67 -18.14 -1.82
CA ALA A 142 -9.38 -18.05 -2.48
C ALA A 142 -8.32 -17.33 -1.66
N ALA A 143 -8.70 -16.71 -0.53
CA ALA A 143 -7.87 -15.78 0.23
C ALA A 143 -7.18 -14.75 -0.69
N ALA A 144 -7.99 -14.09 -1.53
CA ALA A 144 -7.51 -13.14 -2.52
C ALA A 144 -8.40 -11.89 -2.58
N THR A 145 -7.85 -10.79 -3.08
CA THR A 145 -8.58 -9.54 -3.31
C THR A 145 -8.68 -9.20 -4.79
N THR A 146 -9.72 -8.49 -5.21
CA THR A 146 -9.85 -7.89 -6.55
C THR A 146 -10.10 -6.40 -6.38
N TYR A 147 -9.41 -5.58 -7.17
CA TYR A 147 -9.54 -4.12 -7.09
C TYR A 147 -10.24 -3.61 -8.34
N THR A 148 -11.39 -2.97 -8.14
CA THR A 148 -12.10 -2.25 -9.19
C THR A 148 -11.96 -0.77 -8.90
N THR A 149 -11.21 -0.05 -9.73
CA THR A 149 -10.94 1.38 -9.52
C THR A 149 -11.58 2.22 -10.59
N TYR A 150 -12.21 3.31 -10.18
CA TYR A 150 -12.89 4.26 -11.04
C TYR A 150 -12.17 5.60 -11.01
N ASP A 151 -12.17 6.31 -12.14
CA ASP A 151 -11.98 7.75 -12.13
C ASP A 151 -13.16 8.38 -11.38
N ALA A 152 -12.87 9.16 -10.33
CA ALA A 152 -13.91 9.67 -9.45
C ALA A 152 -14.74 10.82 -10.07
N ALA A 153 -14.28 11.41 -11.17
CA ALA A 153 -15.01 12.44 -11.89
C ALA A 153 -15.92 11.86 -12.97
N THR A 154 -15.43 10.87 -13.72
CA THR A 154 -16.19 10.29 -14.85
C THR A 154 -16.92 9.00 -14.49
N MET A 155 -16.55 8.35 -13.37
CA MET A 155 -16.98 7.00 -13.00
C MET A 155 -16.61 5.92 -14.04
N GLU A 156 -15.66 6.22 -14.92
CA GLU A 156 -15.11 5.23 -15.86
C GLU A 156 -14.10 4.34 -15.15
N LEU A 157 -14.01 3.08 -15.59
CA LEU A 157 -13.03 2.13 -15.06
C LEU A 157 -11.61 2.53 -15.45
N ILE A 158 -10.72 2.52 -14.46
CA ILE A 158 -9.29 2.65 -14.69
C ILE A 158 -8.75 1.32 -15.19
N ASN A 159 -8.12 1.33 -16.36
CA ASN A 159 -7.41 0.17 -16.88
C ASN A 159 -6.03 0.09 -16.21
N GLN A 160 -5.84 -0.89 -15.32
CA GLN A 160 -4.56 -1.09 -14.64
C GLN A 160 -3.36 -1.21 -15.60
N GLN A 161 -3.56 -1.68 -16.84
CA GLN A 161 -2.49 -1.82 -17.82
C GLN A 161 -1.89 -0.48 -18.27
N GLU A 162 -2.62 0.63 -18.11
CA GLU A 162 -2.11 1.97 -18.44
C GLU A 162 -1.13 2.48 -17.38
N LEU A 163 -1.19 1.95 -16.16
CA LEU A 163 -0.27 2.31 -15.07
C LEU A 163 1.14 1.80 -15.39
N PRO A 164 2.18 2.49 -14.94
CA PRO A 164 3.55 2.00 -15.03
C PRO A 164 3.66 0.58 -14.48
N LYS A 165 4.46 -0.27 -15.11
CA LYS A 165 4.70 -1.63 -14.61
C LYS A 165 5.49 -1.63 -13.29
N LEU A 166 6.32 -0.62 -13.09
CA LEU A 166 7.22 -0.48 -11.95
C LEU A 166 7.29 1.00 -11.56
N ILE A 167 7.21 1.29 -10.26
CA ILE A 167 7.58 2.58 -9.70
C ILE A 167 8.93 2.42 -9.00
N ALA A 168 9.92 3.20 -9.43
CA ALA A 168 11.19 3.33 -8.72
C ALA A 168 11.09 4.52 -7.76
N ALA A 169 10.97 4.21 -6.47
CA ALA A 169 10.87 5.17 -5.38
C ALA A 169 12.25 5.44 -4.76
N PRO A 170 12.43 6.56 -4.04
CA PRO A 170 13.68 6.85 -3.33
C PRO A 170 14.08 5.77 -2.31
N ASN A 171 13.12 5.02 -1.79
CA ASN A 171 13.32 4.04 -0.71
C ASN A 171 12.93 2.60 -1.10
N GLY A 172 12.72 2.30 -2.39
CA GLY A 172 12.35 0.97 -2.84
C GLY A 172 11.80 0.93 -4.27
N LYS A 173 11.33 -0.25 -4.69
CA LYS A 173 10.68 -0.44 -5.99
C LYS A 173 9.33 -1.11 -5.77
N VAL A 174 8.27 -0.56 -6.36
CA VAL A 174 6.91 -1.11 -6.26
C VAL A 174 6.49 -1.66 -7.62
N LEU A 175 6.41 -2.98 -7.72
CA LEU A 175 5.98 -3.67 -8.94
C LEU A 175 4.46 -3.62 -9.03
N ARG A 176 3.90 -3.41 -10.23
CA ARG A 176 2.45 -3.39 -10.42
C ARG A 176 1.85 -4.75 -10.07
N ARG A 177 0.68 -4.72 -9.44
CA ARG A 177 0.09 -5.88 -8.74
C ARG A 177 -0.03 -7.15 -9.58
N ASP A 178 -0.32 -7.02 -10.87
CA ASP A 178 -0.56 -8.11 -11.82
C ASP A 178 0.72 -8.74 -12.42
N LEU A 179 1.89 -8.23 -12.06
CA LEU A 179 3.16 -8.62 -12.68
C LEU A 179 4.08 -9.34 -11.69
N ALA A 180 4.87 -10.26 -12.22
CA ALA A 180 6.06 -10.80 -11.60
C ALA A 180 7.32 -10.10 -12.16
N TRP A 181 8.45 -10.24 -11.48
CA TRP A 181 9.68 -9.53 -11.86
C TRP A 181 10.18 -9.94 -13.25
N GLU A 182 9.98 -11.21 -13.59
CA GLU A 182 10.27 -11.82 -14.90
C GLU A 182 9.41 -11.27 -16.05
N ASP A 183 8.28 -10.62 -15.76
CA ASP A 183 7.44 -9.99 -16.79
C ASP A 183 8.00 -8.63 -17.26
N LEU A 184 9.03 -8.12 -16.57
CA LEU A 184 9.74 -6.90 -16.93
C LEU A 184 10.87 -7.19 -17.93
N THR A 185 11.01 -6.31 -18.91
CA THR A 185 12.21 -6.25 -19.76
C THR A 185 13.44 -5.84 -18.93
N PRO A 186 14.67 -6.16 -19.38
CA PRO A 186 15.89 -5.70 -18.69
C PRO A 186 15.95 -4.18 -18.49
N ALA A 187 15.41 -3.40 -19.43
CA ALA A 187 15.33 -1.94 -19.31
C ALA A 187 14.35 -1.50 -18.21
N GLU A 188 13.18 -2.15 -18.10
CA GLU A 188 12.21 -1.88 -17.05
C GLU A 188 12.75 -2.28 -15.66
N GLN A 189 13.49 -3.39 -15.56
CA GLN A 189 14.16 -3.81 -14.32
C GLN A 189 15.25 -2.83 -13.87
N ALA A 190 15.96 -2.23 -14.83
CA ALA A 190 17.02 -1.26 -14.61
C ALA A 190 16.52 0.17 -14.34
N VAL A 191 15.21 0.41 -14.30
CA VAL A 191 14.67 1.73 -13.92
C VAL A 191 15.10 2.04 -12.49
N GLU A 192 15.75 3.19 -12.34
CA GLU A 192 16.16 3.76 -11.06
C GLU A 192 15.33 5.01 -10.75
N TYR A 193 15.26 5.34 -9.47
CA TYR A 193 14.61 6.58 -9.03
C TYR A 193 15.35 7.79 -9.62
N ALA A 194 14.58 8.68 -10.23
CA ALA A 194 15.05 9.97 -10.71
C ALA A 194 14.10 11.06 -10.20
N PRO A 195 14.56 11.99 -9.34
CA PRO A 195 13.71 13.06 -8.84
C PRO A 195 13.17 13.89 -10.01
N ARG A 196 11.86 14.13 -10.01
CA ARG A 196 11.21 15.04 -10.97
C ARG A 196 11.07 16.40 -10.31
N SER A 197 11.67 17.42 -10.93
CA SER A 197 11.62 18.83 -10.51
C SER A 197 10.23 19.45 -10.69
#